data_AF-A0A7L3PN96-F1
#
_entry.id   AF-A0A7L3PN96-F1
#
_cell.length_a   1.000
_cell.length_b   1.000
_cell.length_c   1.000
_cell.angle_alpha   90.00
_cell.angle_beta   90.00
_cell.angle_gamma   90.00
#
_symmetry.space_group_name_H-M   'P 1'
#
loop_
_entity.id
_entity.type
_entity.pdbx_description
1 polymer ?
#
loop_
_entity_poly.entity_id
_entity_poly.type
_entity_poly.pdbx_seq_one_letter_code
_entity_poly.pdbx_strand_id
1 'polypeptide(L)'
;GLHTLQRVSGCDLLSDGSVRGSRRYGYDGRDFLSFELGSKSFVAADGAAQVTKRRWEHEGIEVERLTNYLENICPEWLQKYVGYGQEVLERKDPPDVHVSGKVEHGILTLSCHAY
;
A
#
# COMPACT_ATOMS: atom_id res chain seq x y z
N GLY A 1 -14.50 -0.31 25.38
CA GLY A 1 -13.31 -0.92 26.02
C GLY A 1 -12.07 -0.27 25.47
N LEU A 2 -10.92 -0.94 25.52
CA LEU A 2 -9.74 -0.54 24.76
C LEU A 2 -9.88 -1.04 23.31
N HIS A 3 -9.60 -0.17 22.35
CA HIS A 3 -9.64 -0.45 20.92
C HIS A 3 -8.39 0.13 20.25
N THR A 4 -8.04 -0.37 19.07
CA THR A 4 -6.87 0.07 18.31
C THR A 4 -7.28 0.70 16.98
N LEU A 5 -6.57 1.76 16.59
CA LEU A 5 -6.72 2.41 15.29
C LEU A 5 -5.35 2.45 14.61
N GLN A 6 -5.29 1.95 13.38
CA GLN A 6 -4.10 1.93 12.54
C GLN A 6 -4.32 2.77 11.29
N ARG A 7 -3.24 3.35 10.77
CA ARG A 7 -3.28 4.19 9.57
C ARG A 7 -2.08 3.90 8.67
N VAL A 8 -2.35 3.66 7.39
CA VAL A 8 -1.34 3.55 6.33
C VAL A 8 -1.67 4.58 5.26
N SER A 9 -0.66 5.29 4.74
CA SER A 9 -0.81 6.27 3.67
C SER A 9 0.42 6.22 2.79
N GLY A 10 0.23 6.25 1.47
CA GLY A 10 1.35 6.24 0.53
C GLY A 10 0.89 6.38 -0.92
N CYS A 11 1.87 6.61 -1.78
CA CYS A 11 1.70 6.67 -3.23
C CYS A 11 2.78 5.83 -3.92
N ASP A 12 2.42 5.35 -5.11
CA ASP A 12 3.29 4.60 -6.01
C ASP A 12 3.45 5.39 -7.31
N LEU A 13 4.69 5.52 -7.77
CA LEU A 13 5.03 6.03 -9.09
C LEU A 13 5.20 4.85 -10.04
N LEU A 14 4.29 4.71 -10.99
CA LEU A 14 4.30 3.61 -11.94
C LEU A 14 5.18 3.92 -13.16
N SER A 15 5.60 2.87 -13.86
CA SER A 15 6.48 2.99 -15.03
C SER A 15 5.85 3.74 -16.20
N ASP A 16 4.52 3.81 -16.26
CA ASP A 16 3.78 4.60 -17.25
C ASP A 16 3.66 6.09 -16.85
N GLY A 17 4.28 6.49 -15.73
CA GLY A 17 4.23 7.85 -15.18
C GLY A 17 2.97 8.15 -14.37
N SER A 18 2.04 7.20 -14.25
CA SER A 18 0.84 7.39 -13.43
C SER A 18 1.16 7.29 -11.93
N VAL A 19 0.37 8.02 -11.13
CA VAL A 19 0.46 8.00 -9.66
C VAL A 19 -0.73 7.24 -9.11
N ARG A 20 -0.47 6.21 -8.31
CA ARG A 20 -1.49 5.60 -7.46
C ARG A 20 -1.29 6.08 -6.04
N GLY A 21 -2.37 6.31 -5.30
CA GLY A 21 -2.29 6.78 -3.93
C GLY A 21 -3.46 6.25 -3.12
N SER A 22 -3.20 5.88 -1.87
CA SER A 22 -4.25 5.45 -0.96
C SER A 22 -3.97 5.88 0.48
N ARG A 23 -5.04 6.04 1.26
CA ARG A 23 -4.96 6.16 2.72
C ARG A 23 -5.96 5.23 3.36
N ARG A 24 -5.48 4.30 4.19
CA ARG A 24 -6.26 3.22 4.78
C ARG A 24 -6.24 3.31 6.30
N TYR A 25 -7.38 3.01 6.90
CA TYR A 25 -7.59 2.94 8.32
C TYR A 25 -8.02 1.53 8.69
N GLY A 26 -7.38 0.98 9.72
CA GLY A 26 -7.76 -0.29 10.33
C GLY A 26 -8.25 -0.08 11.76
N TYR A 27 -9.30 -0.78 12.16
CA TYR A 27 -9.85 -0.76 13.51
C TYR A 27 -9.82 -2.16 14.09
N ASP A 28 -9.20 -2.34 15.25
CA ASP A 28 -9.00 -3.66 15.89
C ASP A 28 -8.36 -4.70 14.95
N GLY A 29 -7.39 -4.24 14.15
CA GLY A 29 -6.64 -5.07 13.21
C GLY A 29 -7.40 -5.45 11.93
N ARG A 30 -8.59 -4.89 11.69
CA ARG A 30 -9.42 -5.13 10.50
C ARG A 30 -9.54 -3.87 9.65
N ASP A 31 -9.72 -4.05 8.35
CA ASP A 31 -10.03 -2.93 7.47
C ASP A 31 -11.29 -2.19 7.94
N PHE A 32 -11.23 -0.86 7.92
CA PHE A 32 -12.31 -0.01 8.40
C PHE A 32 -12.72 1.01 7.34
N LEU A 33 -11.80 1.86 6.89
CA LEU A 33 -12.07 2.91 5.91
C LEU A 33 -10.86 3.13 5.02
N SER A 34 -11.03 3.25 3.71
CA SER A 34 -9.96 3.61 2.78
C SER A 34 -10.36 4.78 1.88
N PHE A 35 -9.39 5.61 1.53
CA PHE A 35 -9.49 6.61 0.47
C PHE A 35 -8.64 6.17 -0.70
N GLU A 36 -9.22 6.16 -1.89
CA GLU A 36 -8.54 5.80 -3.13
C GLU A 36 -8.39 7.03 -4.01
N LEU A 37 -7.17 7.34 -4.43
CA LEU A 37 -6.91 8.53 -5.24
C LEU A 37 -7.60 8.45 -6.62
N GLY A 38 -7.64 7.26 -7.22
CA GLY A 38 -8.23 7.08 -8.55
C GLY A 38 -9.71 7.43 -8.63
N SER A 39 -10.48 7.17 -7.56
CA SER A 39 -11.89 7.51 -7.47
C SER A 39 -12.17 8.78 -6.67
N LYS A 40 -11.16 9.32 -5.98
CA LYS A 40 -11.25 10.47 -5.05
C LYS A 40 -12.37 10.30 -4.03
N SER A 41 -12.55 9.09 -3.54
CA SER A 41 -13.68 8.73 -2.68
C SER A 41 -13.29 7.73 -1.62
N PHE A 42 -14.14 7.61 -0.59
CA PHE A 42 -13.93 6.67 0.49
C PHE A 42 -14.68 5.35 0.24
N VAL A 43 -14.04 4.25 0.62
CA VAL A 43 -14.63 2.91 0.70
C VAL A 43 -14.69 2.52 2.17
N ALA A 44 -15.90 2.24 2.66
CA ALA A 44 -16.13 1.79 4.02
C ALA A 44 -16.24 0.26 4.04
N ALA A 45 -15.50 -0.37 4.94
CA ALA A 45 -15.42 -1.83 5.05
C ALA A 45 -16.64 -2.44 5.77
N ASP A 46 -17.26 -1.68 6.68
CA ASP A 46 -18.45 -2.10 7.42
C ASP A 46 -19.47 -0.96 7.62
N GLY A 47 -20.59 -1.28 8.27
CA GLY A 47 -21.64 -0.30 8.57
C GLY A 47 -21.23 0.81 9.52
N ALA A 48 -20.27 0.56 10.43
CA ALA A 48 -19.79 1.57 11.36
C ALA A 48 -18.92 2.62 10.63
N ALA A 49 -18.09 2.18 9.69
CA ALA A 49 -17.27 3.05 8.84
C ALA A 49 -18.09 3.94 7.90
N GLN A 50 -19.31 3.53 7.52
CA GLN A 50 -20.20 4.35 6.66
C GLN A 50 -20.53 5.71 7.29
N VAL A 51 -20.59 5.79 8.63
CA VAL A 51 -20.83 7.05 9.34
C VAL A 51 -19.70 8.04 9.07
N THR A 52 -18.45 7.58 9.22
CA THR A 52 -17.26 8.41 8.96
C THR A 52 -17.15 8.78 7.49
N LYS A 53 -17.38 7.81 6.58
CA LYS A 53 -17.41 8.06 5.13
C LYS A 53 -18.33 9.22 4.78
N ARG A 54 -19.62 9.12 5.16
CA ARG A 54 -20.63 10.12 4.82
C ARG A 54 -20.25 11.50 5.35
N ARG A 55 -19.73 11.56 6.57
CA ARG A 55 -19.29 12.81 7.17
C ARG A 55 -18.15 13.46 6.38
N TRP A 56 -17.09 12.71 6.10
CA TRP A 56 -15.92 13.24 5.41
C TRP A 56 -16.18 13.59 3.95
N GLU A 57 -17.03 12.81 3.26
CA GLU A 57 -17.46 13.13 1.90
C GLU A 57 -18.41 14.34 1.85
N HIS A 58 -19.27 14.52 2.86
CA HIS A 58 -20.14 15.68 2.94
C HIS A 58 -19.37 16.97 3.26
N GLU A 59 -18.41 16.91 4.20
CA GLU A 59 -17.55 18.05 4.54
C GLU A 59 -16.59 18.40 3.40
N GLY A 60 -16.17 17.41 2.59
CA GLY A 60 -15.33 17.60 1.40
C GLY A 60 -13.85 17.93 1.69
N ILE A 61 -13.56 18.59 2.82
CA ILE A 61 -12.22 19.04 3.21
C ILE A 61 -11.21 17.89 3.26
N GLU A 62 -11.59 16.74 3.82
CA GLU A 62 -10.65 15.60 3.90
C GLU A 62 -10.41 14.99 2.51
N VAL A 63 -11.40 14.98 1.61
CA VAL A 63 -11.21 14.52 0.21
C VAL A 63 -10.21 15.41 -0.50
N GLU A 64 -10.37 16.74 -0.42
CA GLU A 64 -9.45 17.70 -1.05
C GLU A 64 -8.03 17.57 -0.49
N ARG A 65 -7.90 17.50 0.84
CA ARG A 65 -6.61 17.40 1.52
C ARG A 65 -5.88 16.11 1.16
N LEU A 66 -6.58 14.99 1.11
CA LEU A 66 -6.01 13.69 0.72
C LEU A 66 -5.64 13.68 -0.76
N THR A 67 -6.49 14.24 -1.61
CA THR A 67 -6.23 14.35 -3.04
C THR A 67 -4.94 15.14 -3.28
N ASN A 68 -4.82 16.34 -2.71
CA ASN A 68 -3.61 17.16 -2.87
C ASN A 68 -2.35 16.46 -2.32
N TYR A 69 -2.46 15.81 -1.16
CA TYR A 69 -1.32 15.09 -0.60
C TYR A 69 -0.87 13.92 -1.48
N LEU A 70 -1.81 13.10 -1.97
CA LEU A 70 -1.49 11.89 -2.73
C LEU A 70 -1.14 12.19 -4.20
N GLU A 71 -1.68 13.24 -4.80
CA GLU A 71 -1.37 13.66 -6.18
C GLU A 71 -0.05 14.43 -6.29
N ASN A 72 0.26 15.28 -5.30
CA ASN A 72 1.36 16.24 -5.45
C ASN A 72 2.48 16.00 -4.43
N ILE A 73 2.14 16.03 -3.14
CA ILE A 73 3.15 16.05 -2.07
C ILE A 73 3.87 14.69 -1.97
N CYS A 74 3.11 13.60 -1.94
CA CYS A 74 3.66 12.27 -1.82
C CYS A 74 4.61 11.91 -2.97
N PRO A 75 4.26 12.08 -4.26
CA PRO A 75 5.17 11.75 -5.35
C PRO A 75 6.40 12.65 -5.39
N GLU A 76 6.29 13.94 -5.05
CA GLU A 76 7.44 14.84 -4.93
C GLU A 76 8.43 14.33 -3.87
N TRP A 77 7.91 13.95 -2.70
CA TRP A 77 8.73 13.38 -1.62
C TRP A 77 9.35 12.06 -2.07
N LEU A 78 8.59 11.18 -2.71
CA LEU A 78 9.09 9.89 -3.18
C LEU A 78 10.25 10.06 -4.17
N GLN A 79 10.10 10.92 -5.17
CA GLN A 79 11.18 11.22 -6.12
C GLN A 79 12.44 11.76 -5.43
N LYS A 80 12.26 12.67 -4.46
CA LYS A 80 13.36 13.23 -3.68
C LYS A 80 14.14 12.17 -2.90
N TYR A 81 13.46 11.30 -2.17
CA TYR A 81 14.13 10.27 -1.35
C TYR A 81 14.70 9.12 -2.19
N VAL A 82 14.04 8.75 -3.29
CA VAL A 82 14.63 7.83 -4.27
C VAL A 82 15.91 8.43 -4.83
N GLY A 83 15.93 9.72 -5.16
CA GLY A 83 17.13 10.42 -5.60
C GLY A 83 18.28 10.37 -4.58
N TYR A 84 17.98 10.48 -3.28
CA TYR A 84 19.00 10.34 -2.22
C TYR A 84 19.56 8.92 -2.09
N GLY A 85 18.74 7.90 -2.35
CA GLY A 85 19.10 6.48 -2.21
C GLY A 85 19.36 5.76 -3.53
N GLN A 86 19.49 6.48 -4.64
CA GLN A 86 19.36 5.92 -5.99
C GLN A 86 20.27 4.72 -6.22
N GLU A 87 21.55 4.85 -5.84
CA GLU A 87 22.55 3.78 -6.00
C GLU A 87 22.15 2.47 -5.33
N VAL A 88 21.51 2.53 -4.16
CA VAL A 88 21.11 1.34 -3.39
C VAL A 88 19.73 0.85 -3.81
N LEU A 89 18.77 1.76 -4.02
CA LEU A 89 17.38 1.42 -4.30
C LEU A 89 17.17 0.90 -5.73
N GLU A 90 17.98 1.35 -6.69
CA GLU A 90 17.88 0.91 -8.09
C GLU A 90 18.81 -0.27 -8.40
N ARG A 91 19.64 -0.69 -7.45
CA ARG A 91 20.53 -1.85 -7.62
C ARG A 91 19.73 -3.14 -7.77
N LYS A 92 20.09 -3.95 -8.77
CA LYS A 92 19.47 -5.26 -9.04
C LYS A 92 20.54 -6.33 -8.99
N ASP A 93 20.66 -6.98 -7.83
CA ASP A 93 21.54 -8.13 -7.66
C ASP A 93 20.76 -9.41 -8.03
N PRO A 94 21.31 -10.33 -8.85
CA PRO A 94 20.65 -11.58 -9.16
C PRO A 94 20.59 -12.48 -7.92
N PRO A 95 19.48 -13.21 -7.69
CA PRO A 95 19.41 -14.11 -6.56
C PRO A 95 20.30 -15.33 -6.76
N ASP A 96 20.81 -15.90 -5.66
CA ASP A 96 21.44 -17.22 -5.69
C ASP A 96 20.35 -18.29 -5.65
N VAL A 97 20.33 -19.18 -6.64
CA VAL A 97 19.24 -20.14 -6.85
C VAL A 97 19.71 -21.55 -6.57
N HIS A 98 19.05 -22.22 -5.61
CA HIS A 98 19.30 -23.61 -5.26
C HIS A 98 18.09 -24.49 -5.53
N VAL A 99 18.29 -25.55 -6.30
CA VAL A 99 17.28 -26.58 -6.57
C VAL A 99 17.65 -27.85 -5.83
N SER A 100 16.71 -28.38 -5.06
CA SER A 100 16.87 -29.63 -4.30
C SER A 100 15.70 -30.58 -4.55
N GLY A 101 15.92 -31.87 -4.33
CA GLY A 101 14.91 -32.91 -4.46
C GLY A 101 14.89 -33.79 -3.23
N LYS A 102 13.70 -34.08 -2.69
CA LYS A 102 13.50 -34.98 -1.56
C LYS A 102 12.46 -36.04 -1.92
N VAL A 103 12.80 -37.31 -1.72
CA VAL A 103 11.88 -38.43 -1.90
C VAL A 103 11.31 -38.84 -0.55
N GLU A 104 9.98 -38.80 -0.42
CA GLU A 104 9.26 -39.31 0.76
C GLU A 104 8.02 -40.10 0.31
N HIS A 105 7.79 -41.26 0.93
CA HIS A 105 6.67 -42.16 0.59
C HIS A 105 6.55 -42.50 -0.91
N GLY A 106 7.68 -42.56 -1.62
CA GLY A 106 7.72 -42.84 -3.06
C GLY A 106 7.40 -41.64 -3.96
N ILE A 107 7.19 -40.45 -3.41
CA ILE A 107 6.97 -39.20 -4.15
C ILE A 107 8.25 -38.37 -4.10
N LEU A 108 8.74 -37.93 -5.27
CA LEU A 108 9.82 -36.94 -5.38
C LEU A 108 9.23 -35.53 -5.36
N THR A 109 9.56 -34.75 -4.33
CA THR A 109 9.25 -33.32 -4.23
C THR A 109 10.48 -32.52 -4.61
N LEU A 110 10.36 -31.64 -5.59
CA LEU A 110 11.40 -30.68 -5.97
C LEU A 110 11.13 -29.34 -5.29
N SER A 111 12.17 -28.69 -4.79
CA SER A 111 12.11 -27.35 -4.17
C SER A 111 13.12 -26.42 -4.84
N CYS A 112 12.69 -25.19 -5.12
CA CYS A 112 13.53 -24.12 -5.66
C CYS A 112 13.55 -22.96 -4.66
N HIS A 113 14.74 -22.61 -4.18
CA HIS A 113 14.96 -21.50 -3.26
C HIS A 113 15.79 -20.43 -3.95
N ALA A 114 15.40 -19.17 -3.77
CA ALA A 114 16.15 -17.99 -4.21
C ALA A 114 16.55 -17.20 -2.98
N TYR A 115 17.84 -16.86 -2.87
CA TYR A 115 18.45 -16.11 -1.77
C TYR A 115 18.96 -14.75 -2.24
#